data_AF-A0A959GSA1-F1
#
_entry.id   AF-A0A959GSA1-F1
#
_cell.length_a   1.000
_cell.length_b   1.000
_cell.length_c   1.000
_cell.angle_alpha   90.00
_cell.angle_beta   90.00
_cell.angle_gamma   90.00
#
_symmetry.space_group_name_H-M   'P 1'
#
loop_
_entity.id
_entity.type
_entity.pdbx_description
1 polymer ?
#
loop_
_entity_poly.entity_id
_entity_poly.type
_entity_poly.pdbx_seq_one_letter_code
_entity_poly.pdbx_strand_id
1 'polypeptide(L)'
;MKSHLFFLISFVLFLGAGCKKATPGTDYQATKVVTADSAAVVSPHPLATRVGLEILEKGGNAIDAAVAVQFALAVVYPRAGNIGGGGFMVVRTKDGETAALDYREKAPLAAHRDMYLDSLGNVIDGLSTMGHLAAGVPGTVAGLFEAHKKYGRIRDMKELIQPAIELAERGFQISATEANRLNGFQEGFRKYNEEPNPFIKDS
;
A
#
# COMPACT_ATOMS: atom_id res chain seq x y z
N MET A 1 55.48 -59.95 15.42
CA MET A 1 55.80 -58.58 15.91
C MET A 1 55.34 -57.61 14.84
N LYS A 2 54.13 -57.06 14.99
CA LYS A 2 53.80 -55.72 15.54
C LYS A 2 53.74 -54.63 14.46
N SER A 3 52.57 -53.99 14.42
CA SER A 3 52.24 -52.64 13.93
C SER A 3 51.83 -52.41 12.47
N HIS A 4 50.66 -52.92 12.05
CA HIS A 4 49.88 -52.30 10.95
C HIS A 4 48.39 -52.13 11.32
N LEU A 5 48.07 -51.82 12.59
CA LEU A 5 46.69 -51.67 13.08
C LEU A 5 46.27 -50.21 13.39
N PHE A 6 47.07 -49.22 13.00
CA PHE A 6 46.84 -47.81 13.41
C PHE A 6 46.59 -46.84 12.25
N PHE A 7 45.88 -47.27 11.22
CA PHE A 7 45.52 -46.36 10.11
C PHE A 7 44.08 -46.56 9.61
N LEU A 8 43.15 -46.85 10.51
CA LEU A 8 41.73 -46.99 10.16
C LEU A 8 40.76 -46.36 11.17
N ILE A 9 41.19 -45.35 11.95
CA ILE A 9 40.32 -44.61 12.89
C ILE A 9 40.65 -43.11 12.85
N SER A 10 40.64 -42.49 11.66
CA SER A 10 40.66 -41.02 11.56
C SER A 10 39.87 -40.48 10.37
N PHE A 11 38.87 -41.24 9.88
CA PHE A 11 38.06 -40.81 8.74
C PHE A 11 36.56 -41.08 8.92
N VAL A 12 36.04 -41.02 10.16
CA VAL A 12 34.60 -41.23 10.44
C VAL A 12 34.07 -40.24 11.49
N LEU A 13 34.43 -38.96 11.42
CA LEU A 13 33.83 -37.92 12.27
C LEU A 13 33.74 -36.57 11.56
N PHE A 14 33.16 -36.57 10.35
CA PHE A 14 32.72 -35.35 9.66
C PHE A 14 31.26 -35.48 9.20
N LEU A 15 30.42 -36.02 10.08
CA LEU A 15 28.97 -36.01 9.93
C LEU A 15 28.36 -35.12 11.00
N GLY A 16 27.76 -34.00 10.60
CA GLY A 16 26.59 -33.48 11.32
C GLY A 16 26.61 -32.05 11.86
N ALA A 17 27.61 -31.21 11.61
CA ALA A 17 27.50 -29.78 11.96
C ALA A 17 27.04 -28.95 10.76
N GLY A 18 25.89 -29.30 10.19
CA GLY A 18 25.16 -28.36 9.35
C GLY A 18 24.66 -27.23 10.23
N CYS A 19 25.35 -26.09 10.26
CA CYS A 19 24.78 -24.84 10.75
C CYS A 19 23.49 -24.60 9.95
N LYS A 20 22.35 -24.99 10.50
CA LYS A 20 21.08 -24.35 10.16
C LYS A 20 21.29 -22.89 10.51
N LYS A 21 21.61 -22.06 9.52
CA LYS A 21 21.47 -20.61 9.67
C LYS A 21 20.03 -20.45 10.14
N ALA A 22 19.86 -20.01 11.39
CA ALA A 22 18.57 -19.57 11.86
C ALA A 22 18.11 -18.54 10.85
N THR A 23 17.07 -18.87 10.07
CA THR A 23 16.33 -17.86 9.34
C THR A 23 16.00 -16.80 10.38
N PRO A 24 16.32 -15.52 10.19
CA PRO A 24 15.96 -14.48 11.15
C PRO A 24 14.43 -14.48 11.24
N GLY A 25 13.90 -15.25 12.18
CA GLY A 25 12.51 -15.20 12.55
C GLY A 25 12.35 -13.86 13.22
N THR A 26 11.58 -12.97 12.62
CA THR A 26 11.06 -11.83 13.36
C THR A 26 10.28 -12.43 14.54
N ASP A 27 10.69 -12.17 15.78
CA ASP A 27 9.91 -12.52 16.99
C ASP A 27 8.68 -11.62 17.09
N TYR A 28 7.85 -11.68 16.04
CA TYR A 28 6.62 -10.93 15.92
C TYR A 28 5.51 -11.75 16.54
N GLN A 29 5.06 -11.33 17.71
CA GLN A 29 3.87 -11.86 18.35
C GLN A 29 2.68 -10.96 18.01
N ALA A 30 1.68 -11.49 17.32
CA ALA A 30 0.47 -10.75 17.02
C ALA A 30 -0.29 -10.44 18.33
N THR A 31 -0.46 -9.16 18.65
CA THR A 31 -1.15 -8.72 19.87
C THR A 31 -2.67 -8.70 19.76
N LYS A 32 -3.20 -8.78 18.54
CA LYS A 32 -4.63 -8.88 18.24
C LYS A 32 -4.86 -9.79 17.05
N VAL A 33 -5.69 -10.81 17.24
CA VAL A 33 -6.05 -11.80 16.22
C VAL A 33 -7.55 -11.75 16.01
N VAL A 34 -7.97 -11.78 14.74
CA VAL A 34 -9.36 -11.97 14.35
C VAL A 34 -9.40 -13.17 13.43
N THR A 35 -10.29 -14.13 13.73
CA THR A 35 -10.55 -15.31 12.90
C THR A 35 -11.90 -15.14 12.20
N ALA A 36 -11.97 -15.54 10.94
CA ALA A 36 -13.20 -15.53 10.16
C ALA A 36 -13.28 -16.82 9.33
N ASP A 37 -14.49 -17.38 9.21
CA ASP A 37 -14.68 -18.70 8.58
C ASP A 37 -14.71 -18.63 7.05
N SER A 38 -14.91 -17.44 6.47
CA SER A 38 -15.12 -17.26 5.03
C SER A 38 -14.11 -16.30 4.39
N ALA A 39 -14.00 -15.08 4.90
CA ALA A 39 -13.10 -14.08 4.35
C ALA A 39 -12.70 -13.04 5.40
N ALA A 40 -11.60 -12.35 5.15
CA ALA A 40 -11.14 -11.23 5.97
C ALA A 40 -10.69 -10.08 5.07
N VAL A 41 -11.01 -8.85 5.48
CA VAL A 41 -10.50 -7.60 4.90
C VAL A 41 -9.84 -6.82 6.02
N VAL A 42 -8.63 -6.32 5.78
CA VAL A 42 -7.86 -5.54 6.75
C VAL A 42 -7.39 -4.27 6.07
N SER A 43 -7.69 -3.12 6.68
CA SER A 43 -7.32 -1.80 6.18
C SER A 43 -7.12 -0.82 7.34
N PRO A 44 -6.48 0.35 7.13
CA PRO A 44 -6.25 1.32 8.20
C PRO A 44 -7.50 2.12 8.60
N HIS A 45 -8.64 1.93 7.94
CA HIS A 45 -9.87 2.66 8.23
C HIS A 45 -11.11 1.75 8.27
N PRO A 46 -11.94 1.79 9.34
CA PRO A 46 -13.06 0.86 9.50
C PRO A 46 -14.12 0.97 8.39
N LEU A 47 -14.38 2.18 7.86
CA LEU A 47 -15.29 2.35 6.73
C LEU A 47 -14.78 1.67 5.45
N ALA A 48 -13.48 1.76 5.15
CA ALA A 48 -12.91 1.09 3.98
C ALA A 48 -12.90 -0.43 4.14
N THR A 49 -12.59 -0.94 5.34
CA THR A 49 -12.72 -2.37 5.66
C THR A 49 -14.16 -2.86 5.41
N ARG A 50 -15.16 -2.10 5.85
CA ARG A 50 -16.57 -2.43 5.65
C ARG A 50 -16.94 -2.49 4.16
N VAL A 51 -16.52 -1.50 3.38
CA VAL A 51 -16.73 -1.50 1.92
C VAL A 51 -16.17 -2.78 1.28
N GLY A 52 -14.96 -3.20 1.65
CA GLY A 52 -14.38 -4.45 1.15
C GLY A 52 -15.21 -5.68 1.52
N LEU A 53 -15.72 -5.75 2.75
CA LEU A 53 -16.59 -6.85 3.19
C LEU A 53 -17.90 -6.87 2.41
N GLU A 54 -18.55 -5.73 2.22
CA GLU A 54 -19.80 -5.60 1.45
C GLU A 54 -19.62 -6.05 0.00
N ILE A 55 -18.46 -5.78 -0.61
CA ILE A 55 -18.14 -6.27 -1.97
C ILE A 55 -17.97 -7.80 -2.00
N LEU A 56 -17.35 -8.38 -0.97
CA LEU A 56 -17.26 -9.85 -0.85
C LEU A 56 -18.64 -10.48 -0.64
N GLU A 57 -19.50 -9.87 0.17
CA GLU A 57 -20.88 -10.30 0.40
C GLU A 57 -21.74 -10.24 -0.87
N LYS A 58 -21.47 -9.28 -1.77
CA LYS A 58 -22.06 -9.20 -3.11
C LYS A 58 -21.51 -10.25 -4.10
N GLY A 59 -20.64 -11.15 -3.65
CA GLY A 59 -20.06 -12.20 -4.47
C GLY A 59 -18.83 -11.77 -5.28
N GLY A 60 -18.25 -10.61 -4.98
CA GLY A 60 -16.95 -10.19 -5.47
C GLY A 60 -15.83 -11.09 -4.95
N ASN A 61 -14.68 -11.05 -5.60
CA ASN A 61 -13.48 -11.74 -5.13
C ASN A 61 -12.55 -10.79 -4.35
N ALA A 62 -11.40 -11.32 -3.90
CA ALA A 62 -10.42 -10.54 -3.15
C ALA A 62 -9.88 -9.32 -3.92
N ILE A 63 -9.82 -9.37 -5.26
CA ILE A 63 -9.37 -8.26 -6.09
C ILE A 63 -10.47 -7.20 -6.19
N ASP A 64 -11.73 -7.59 -6.39
CA ASP A 64 -12.87 -6.65 -6.38
C ASP A 64 -12.93 -5.89 -5.04
N ALA A 65 -12.79 -6.61 -3.94
CA ALA A 65 -12.77 -6.03 -2.59
C ALA A 65 -11.57 -5.10 -2.40
N ALA A 66 -10.36 -5.49 -2.83
CA ALA A 66 -9.17 -4.64 -2.75
C ALA A 66 -9.31 -3.35 -3.56
N VAL A 67 -9.89 -3.41 -4.75
CA VAL A 67 -10.17 -2.24 -5.60
C VAL A 67 -11.14 -1.28 -4.90
N ALA A 68 -12.25 -1.79 -4.38
CA ALA A 68 -13.23 -0.97 -3.66
C ALA A 68 -12.67 -0.37 -2.36
N VAL A 69 -11.87 -1.14 -1.61
CA VAL A 69 -11.15 -0.66 -0.42
C VAL A 69 -10.22 0.50 -0.78
N GLN A 70 -9.45 0.41 -1.87
CA GLN A 70 -8.52 1.46 -2.26
C GLN A 70 -9.26 2.76 -2.62
N PHE A 71 -10.36 2.67 -3.38
CA PHE A 71 -11.19 3.86 -3.66
C PHE A 71 -11.82 4.44 -2.39
N ALA A 72 -12.32 3.60 -1.48
CA ALA A 72 -12.84 4.07 -0.20
C ALA A 72 -11.75 4.78 0.62
N LEU A 73 -10.54 4.22 0.69
CA LEU A 73 -9.39 4.83 1.38
C LEU A 73 -8.98 6.17 0.76
N ALA A 74 -9.13 6.35 -0.55
CA ALA A 74 -8.90 7.64 -1.20
C ALA A 74 -9.80 8.77 -0.67
N VAL A 75 -10.92 8.42 -0.02
CA VAL A 75 -11.85 9.35 0.61
C VAL A 75 -11.64 9.40 2.12
N VAL A 76 -11.70 8.25 2.80
CA VAL A 76 -11.75 8.20 4.26
C VAL A 76 -10.38 8.23 4.93
N TYR A 77 -9.30 8.13 4.15
CA TYR A 77 -7.93 8.06 4.64
C TYR A 77 -6.97 8.92 3.79
N PRO A 78 -7.24 10.23 3.64
CA PRO A 78 -6.62 11.09 2.62
C PRO A 78 -5.11 11.32 2.83
N ARG A 79 -4.57 11.00 4.00
CA ARG A 79 -3.13 11.06 4.26
C ARG A 79 -2.29 10.02 3.51
N ALA A 80 -2.92 8.99 2.93
CA ALA A 80 -2.21 7.95 2.17
C ALA A 80 -3.08 7.25 1.12
N GLY A 81 -4.35 6.97 1.43
CA GLY A 81 -5.30 6.51 0.43
C GLY A 81 -5.45 7.59 -0.63
N ASN A 82 -5.39 7.21 -1.91
CA ASN A 82 -5.23 8.20 -2.97
C ASN A 82 -5.79 7.72 -4.32
N ILE A 83 -6.11 8.71 -5.16
CA ILE A 83 -6.18 8.59 -6.63
C ILE A 83 -5.05 9.39 -7.33
N GLY A 84 -4.33 10.24 -6.58
CA GLY A 84 -3.27 11.11 -7.07
C GLY A 84 -1.84 10.62 -6.82
N GLY A 85 -1.66 9.36 -6.41
CA GLY A 85 -0.35 8.72 -6.22
C GLY A 85 -0.25 7.40 -6.97
N GLY A 86 0.46 6.42 -6.40
CA GLY A 86 0.68 5.10 -6.98
C GLY A 86 0.88 4.01 -5.93
N GLY A 87 1.34 2.84 -6.38
CA GLY A 87 1.58 1.71 -5.48
C GLY A 87 1.83 0.39 -6.20
N PHE A 88 1.61 -0.69 -5.47
CA PHE A 88 1.82 -2.05 -5.93
C PHE A 88 0.70 -2.95 -5.43
N MET A 89 0.32 -3.95 -6.22
CA MET A 89 -0.58 -5.02 -5.80
C MET A 89 0.11 -6.36 -5.99
N VAL A 90 0.11 -7.20 -4.96
CA VAL A 90 0.57 -8.59 -5.03
C VAL A 90 -0.65 -9.49 -4.94
N VAL A 91 -0.80 -10.38 -5.92
CA VAL A 91 -1.96 -11.25 -6.07
C VAL A 91 -1.52 -12.70 -5.97
N ARG A 92 -2.31 -13.49 -5.26
CA ARG A 92 -2.28 -14.94 -5.34
C ARG A 92 -3.70 -15.45 -5.56
N THR A 93 -3.94 -16.13 -6.67
CA THR A 93 -5.27 -16.70 -6.98
C THR A 93 -5.44 -18.06 -6.29
N LYS A 94 -6.69 -18.52 -6.19
CA LYS A 94 -7.03 -19.83 -5.63
C LYS A 94 -6.35 -20.99 -6.38
N ASP A 95 -6.08 -20.81 -7.67
CA ASP A 95 -5.48 -21.83 -8.53
C ASP A 95 -3.93 -21.80 -8.47
N GLY A 96 -3.37 -20.94 -7.61
CA GLY A 96 -1.93 -20.87 -7.33
C GLY A 96 -1.15 -19.90 -8.21
N GLU A 97 -1.81 -19.19 -9.15
CA GLU A 97 -1.17 -18.09 -9.90
C GLU A 97 -0.71 -17.02 -8.92
N THR A 98 0.51 -16.53 -9.10
CA THR A 98 1.03 -15.36 -8.39
C THR A 98 1.40 -14.28 -9.38
N ALA A 99 1.10 -13.04 -9.04
CA ALA A 99 1.40 -11.89 -9.87
C ALA A 99 1.71 -10.66 -9.00
N ALA A 100 2.44 -9.73 -9.59
CA ALA A 100 2.61 -8.39 -9.05
C ALA A 100 2.22 -7.38 -10.12
N LEU A 101 1.49 -6.35 -9.73
CA LEU A 101 1.18 -5.20 -10.56
C LEU A 101 1.89 -3.98 -9.98
N ASP A 102 2.77 -3.40 -10.77
CA ASP A 102 3.42 -2.13 -10.48
C ASP A 102 2.62 -1.00 -11.15
N TYR A 103 2.08 -0.12 -10.32
CA TYR A 103 1.43 1.13 -10.73
C TYR A 103 2.03 2.30 -9.96
N ARG A 104 3.35 2.25 -9.75
CA ARG A 104 4.12 3.34 -9.18
C ARG A 104 4.06 4.57 -10.08
N GLU A 105 4.13 5.73 -9.46
CA GLU A 105 4.22 6.99 -10.19
C GLU A 105 5.46 7.02 -11.07
N LYS A 106 5.36 7.70 -12.21
CA LYS A 106 6.48 7.94 -13.12
C LYS A 106 6.92 9.39 -13.06
N ALA A 107 8.22 9.63 -13.18
CA ALA A 107 8.71 11.00 -13.39
C ALA A 107 8.04 11.59 -14.66
N PRO A 108 7.57 12.85 -14.63
CA PRO A 108 7.03 13.52 -15.82
C PRO A 108 8.03 13.55 -16.97
N LEU A 109 7.56 13.67 -18.22
CA LEU A 109 8.43 13.71 -19.41
C LEU A 109 9.45 14.85 -19.39
N ALA A 110 9.12 15.97 -18.74
CA ALA A 110 10.00 17.12 -18.58
C ALA A 110 10.98 16.99 -17.39
N ALA A 111 10.89 15.90 -16.60
CA ALA A 111 11.80 15.69 -15.49
C ALA A 111 13.22 15.43 -15.98
N HIS A 112 14.21 15.94 -15.25
CA HIS A 112 15.62 15.74 -15.54
C HIS A 112 16.43 15.60 -14.25
N ARG A 113 17.64 15.05 -14.35
CA ARG A 113 18.51 14.68 -13.22
C ARG A 113 18.65 15.77 -12.16
N ASP A 114 18.85 17.01 -12.60
CA ASP A 114 19.23 18.13 -11.73
C ASP A 114 18.06 19.07 -11.39
N MET A 115 16.80 18.68 -11.64
CA MET A 115 15.62 19.57 -11.48
C MET A 115 15.36 20.03 -10.03
N TYR A 116 16.06 19.47 -9.05
CA TYR A 116 15.98 19.82 -7.63
C TYR A 116 17.27 20.47 -7.08
N LEU A 117 18.19 20.85 -7.96
CA LEU A 117 19.45 21.47 -7.58
C LEU A 117 19.48 22.95 -7.95
N ASP A 118 20.15 23.76 -7.13
CA ASP A 118 20.45 25.16 -7.46
C ASP A 118 21.60 25.25 -8.48
N SER A 119 21.97 26.49 -8.85
CA SER A 119 23.05 26.74 -9.82
C SER A 119 24.44 26.32 -9.34
N LEU A 120 24.62 26.07 -8.04
CA LEU A 120 25.85 25.60 -7.42
C LEU A 120 25.85 24.07 -7.22
N GLY A 121 24.75 23.39 -7.57
CA GLY A 121 24.58 21.95 -7.40
C GLY A 121 24.09 21.52 -6.02
N ASN A 122 23.64 22.44 -5.16
CA ASN A 122 23.07 22.10 -3.85
C ASN A 122 21.60 21.75 -3.97
N VAL A 123 21.11 20.89 -3.08
CA VAL A 123 19.68 20.54 -2.99
C VAL A 123 18.86 21.78 -2.59
N ILE A 124 17.80 22.06 -3.35
CA ILE A 124 16.82 23.07 -2.98
C ILE A 124 15.83 22.45 -2.00
N ASP A 125 15.85 22.91 -0.75
CA ASP A 125 15.00 22.37 0.30
C ASP A 125 13.50 22.49 -0.04
N GLY A 126 12.74 21.44 0.25
CA GLY A 126 11.31 21.35 -0.02
C GLY A 126 10.88 21.11 -1.48
N LEU A 127 11.75 21.34 -2.47
CA LEU A 127 11.34 21.34 -3.89
C LEU A 127 10.88 19.96 -4.41
N SER A 128 11.43 18.89 -3.82
CA SER A 128 11.08 17.49 -4.14
C SER A 128 10.02 16.89 -3.22
N THR A 129 9.56 17.62 -2.19
CA THR A 129 8.63 17.10 -1.17
C THR A 129 7.35 17.92 -1.04
N MET A 130 7.34 19.17 -1.49
CA MET A 130 6.22 20.09 -1.38
C MET A 130 5.91 20.76 -2.73
N GLY A 131 4.62 21.04 -2.96
CA GLY A 131 4.16 21.71 -4.18
C GLY A 131 4.17 20.82 -5.43
N HIS A 132 3.90 21.43 -6.58
CA HIS A 132 3.59 20.69 -7.81
C HIS A 132 4.78 19.92 -8.42
N LEU A 133 6.03 20.38 -8.21
CA LEU A 133 7.21 19.68 -8.75
C LEU A 133 7.49 18.36 -8.05
N ALA A 134 7.03 18.18 -6.81
CA ALA A 134 7.21 16.96 -6.04
C ALA A 134 6.34 15.78 -6.55
N ALA A 135 5.37 16.05 -7.42
CA ALA A 135 4.41 15.04 -7.89
C ALA A 135 4.96 14.23 -9.09
N GLY A 136 4.94 12.90 -8.96
CA GLY A 136 5.02 12.00 -10.10
C GLY A 136 3.68 11.88 -10.82
N VAL A 137 3.68 11.34 -12.04
CA VAL A 137 2.44 11.02 -12.79
C VAL A 137 1.68 9.91 -12.05
N PRO A 138 0.45 10.14 -11.56
CA PRO A 138 -0.28 9.17 -10.75
C PRO A 138 -0.60 7.87 -11.49
N GLY A 139 -0.46 6.74 -10.79
CA GLY A 139 -0.68 5.39 -11.32
C GLY A 139 -1.84 4.62 -10.68
N THR A 140 -2.33 5.01 -9.49
CA THR A 140 -3.32 4.22 -8.73
C THR A 140 -4.56 3.86 -9.55
N VAL A 141 -5.22 4.84 -10.19
CA VAL A 141 -6.44 4.59 -10.98
C VAL A 141 -6.18 3.59 -12.11
N ALA A 142 -5.09 3.77 -12.86
CA ALA A 142 -4.72 2.86 -13.93
C ALA A 142 -4.46 1.43 -13.42
N GLY A 143 -3.72 1.31 -12.31
CA GLY A 143 -3.43 0.02 -11.68
C GLY A 143 -4.69 -0.72 -11.22
N LEU A 144 -5.63 -0.02 -10.57
CA LEU A 144 -6.88 -0.63 -10.11
C LEU A 144 -7.76 -1.11 -11.27
N PHE A 145 -7.85 -0.33 -12.34
CA PHE A 145 -8.59 -0.72 -13.54
C PHE A 145 -7.95 -1.92 -14.24
N GLU A 146 -6.62 -1.98 -14.36
CA GLU A 146 -5.93 -3.15 -14.95
C GLU A 146 -6.07 -4.40 -14.08
N ALA A 147 -5.96 -4.28 -12.75
CA ALA A 147 -6.18 -5.40 -11.83
C ALA A 147 -7.61 -5.95 -11.92
N HIS A 148 -8.61 -5.06 -11.92
CA HIS A 148 -10.02 -5.42 -12.07
C HIS A 148 -10.32 -6.04 -13.44
N LYS A 149 -9.80 -5.48 -14.52
CA LYS A 149 -9.96 -6.03 -15.87
C LYS A 149 -9.44 -7.46 -15.96
N LYS A 150 -8.30 -7.75 -15.33
CA LYS A 150 -7.67 -9.08 -15.40
C LYS A 150 -8.29 -10.08 -14.44
N TYR A 151 -8.58 -9.68 -13.21
CA TYR A 151 -8.94 -10.61 -12.13
C TYR A 151 -10.32 -10.37 -11.54
N GLY A 152 -11.00 -9.27 -11.85
CA GLY A 152 -12.29 -8.89 -11.26
C GLY A 152 -13.42 -9.86 -11.61
N ARG A 153 -14.32 -10.08 -10.64
CA ARG A 153 -15.51 -10.92 -10.82
C ARG A 153 -16.76 -10.08 -11.02
N ILE A 154 -16.91 -8.98 -10.30
CA ILE A 154 -17.97 -7.99 -10.54
C ILE A 154 -17.68 -7.28 -11.85
N ARG A 155 -18.63 -7.29 -12.79
CA ARG A 155 -18.37 -6.85 -14.17
C ARG A 155 -18.40 -5.33 -14.33
N ASP A 156 -19.25 -4.65 -13.56
CA ASP A 156 -19.34 -3.20 -13.61
C ASP A 156 -18.40 -2.58 -12.56
N MET A 157 -17.34 -1.90 -13.03
CA MET A 157 -16.42 -1.17 -12.16
C MET A 157 -17.15 -0.10 -11.32
N LYS A 158 -18.29 0.43 -11.79
CA LYS A 158 -19.07 1.41 -11.03
C LYS A 158 -19.49 0.86 -9.68
N GLU A 159 -19.83 -0.43 -9.59
CA GLU A 159 -20.20 -1.05 -8.32
C GLU A 159 -19.08 -1.02 -7.28
N LEU A 160 -17.82 -1.04 -7.72
CA LEU A 160 -16.64 -0.99 -6.83
C LEU A 160 -16.28 0.45 -6.42
N ILE A 161 -16.60 1.44 -7.26
CA ILE A 161 -16.31 2.86 -7.01
C ILE A 161 -17.44 3.52 -6.22
N GLN A 162 -18.69 3.09 -6.42
CA GLN A 162 -19.89 3.71 -5.85
C GLN A 162 -19.82 3.92 -4.33
N PRO A 163 -19.32 2.98 -3.50
CA PRO A 163 -19.21 3.21 -2.07
C PRO A 163 -18.30 4.38 -1.70
N ALA A 164 -17.21 4.59 -2.45
CA ALA A 164 -16.32 5.73 -2.25
C ALA A 164 -17.00 7.06 -2.62
N ILE A 165 -17.77 7.07 -3.72
CA ILE A 165 -18.57 8.25 -4.13
C ILE A 165 -19.56 8.61 -3.02
N GLU A 166 -20.31 7.63 -2.50
CA GLU A 166 -21.27 7.87 -1.42
C GLU A 166 -20.61 8.42 -0.15
N LEU A 167 -19.44 7.90 0.22
CA LEU A 167 -18.65 8.41 1.35
C LEU A 167 -18.19 9.85 1.12
N ALA A 168 -17.81 10.22 -0.11
CA ALA A 168 -17.37 11.56 -0.46
C ALA A 168 -18.55 12.56 -0.48
N GLU A 169 -19.69 12.18 -1.05
CA GLU A 169 -20.86 13.04 -1.19
C GLU A 169 -21.60 13.26 0.14
N ARG A 170 -21.75 12.21 0.94
CA ARG A 170 -22.48 12.28 2.22
C ARG A 170 -21.58 12.70 3.39
N GLY A 171 -20.27 12.63 3.19
CA GLY A 171 -19.27 12.83 4.23
C GLY A 171 -19.26 11.70 5.27
N PHE A 172 -18.34 11.83 6.21
CA PHE A 172 -18.16 10.89 7.32
C PHE A 172 -17.57 11.62 8.53
N GLN A 173 -17.73 11.04 9.71
CA GLN A 173 -17.12 11.59 10.92
C GLN A 173 -15.63 11.25 10.97
N ILE A 174 -14.80 12.29 11.14
CA ILE A 174 -13.37 12.12 11.36
C ILE A 174 -13.08 11.82 12.84
N SER A 175 -12.04 11.04 13.09
CA SER A 175 -11.54 10.82 14.46
C SER A 175 -10.85 12.07 15.01
N ALA A 176 -10.73 12.19 16.34
CA ALA A 176 -9.94 13.24 16.96
C ALA A 176 -8.48 13.23 16.50
N THR A 177 -7.91 12.06 16.23
CA THR A 177 -6.56 11.91 15.69
C THR A 177 -6.43 12.50 14.30
N GLU A 178 -7.42 12.23 13.43
CA GLU A 178 -7.42 12.79 12.07
C GLU A 178 -7.65 14.30 12.10
N ALA A 179 -8.58 14.79 12.94
CA ALA A 179 -8.81 16.22 13.14
C ALA A 179 -7.53 16.96 13.59
N ASN A 180 -6.83 16.44 14.61
CA ASN A 180 -5.57 17.00 15.07
C ASN A 180 -4.50 17.02 13.97
N ARG A 181 -4.44 15.96 13.16
CA ARG A 181 -3.51 15.88 12.03
C ARG A 181 -3.83 16.94 10.98
N LEU A 182 -5.08 17.03 10.52
CA LEU A 182 -5.49 18.02 9.52
C LEU A 182 -5.23 19.45 9.99
N ASN A 183 -5.54 19.74 11.27
CA ASN A 183 -5.24 21.03 11.89
C ASN A 183 -3.73 21.35 11.89
N GLY A 184 -2.89 20.35 12.16
CA GLY A 184 -1.43 20.49 12.11
C GLY A 184 -0.86 20.74 10.71
N PHE A 185 -1.58 20.42 9.63
CA PHE A 185 -1.16 20.64 8.25
C PHE A 185 -1.77 21.89 7.60
N GLN A 186 -2.56 22.69 8.32
CA GLN A 186 -3.27 23.85 7.75
C GLN A 186 -2.33 24.86 7.08
N GLU A 187 -1.16 25.14 7.65
CA GLU A 187 -0.20 26.07 7.05
C GLU A 187 0.25 25.57 5.66
N GLY A 188 0.60 24.29 5.55
CA GLY A 188 0.97 23.66 4.28
C GLY A 188 -0.19 23.68 3.28
N PHE A 189 -1.41 23.36 3.73
CA PHE A 189 -2.58 23.43 2.87
C PHE A 189 -2.81 24.84 2.31
N ARG A 190 -2.70 25.89 3.14
CA ARG A 190 -2.85 27.28 2.68
C ARG A 190 -1.70 27.73 1.77
N LYS A 191 -0.48 27.24 2.00
CA LYS A 191 0.69 27.61 1.21
C LYS A 191 0.67 27.02 -0.21
N TYR A 192 0.19 25.78 -0.37
CA TYR A 192 0.32 25.03 -1.63
C TYR A 192 -0.99 24.82 -2.39
N ASN A 193 -2.12 25.31 -1.89
CA ASN A 193 -3.40 25.27 -2.60
C ASN A 193 -3.87 26.70 -2.87
N GLU A 194 -4.14 27.01 -4.12
CA GLU A 194 -4.64 28.34 -4.56
C GLU A 194 -6.16 28.45 -4.41
N GLU A 195 -6.86 27.30 -4.37
CA GLU A 195 -8.31 27.19 -4.27
C GLU A 195 -8.75 26.69 -2.88
N PRO A 196 -10.04 26.90 -2.51
CA PRO A 196 -10.60 26.34 -1.28
C PRO A 196 -10.34 24.84 -1.16
N ASN A 197 -9.65 24.45 -0.08
CA ASN A 197 -9.27 23.08 0.19
C ASN A 197 -10.30 22.41 1.12
N PRO A 198 -10.85 21.22 0.77
CA PRO A 198 -11.84 20.51 1.60
C PRO A 198 -11.34 20.12 3.00
N PHE A 199 -10.03 20.20 3.26
CA PHE A 199 -9.40 19.91 4.55
C PHE A 199 -9.31 21.13 5.48
N ILE A 200 -9.73 22.31 5.02
CA ILE A 200 -9.79 23.52 5.83
C ILE A 200 -11.25 23.92 6.00
N LYS A 201 -11.65 24.14 7.25
CA LYS A 201 -12.90 24.80 7.59
C LYS A 201 -12.56 26.08 8.33
N ASP A 202 -12.90 27.23 7.73
CA ASP A 202 -12.79 28.50 8.44
C ASP A 202 -13.84 28.54 9.56
N SER A 203 -13.38 28.88 10.76
CA SER A 203 -14.18 28.96 11.99
C SER A 203 -14.90 30.29 12.11
#